data_AF-A0A0A8H237-F1
#
_entry.id   AF-A0A0A8H237-F1
#
_cell.length_a   1.000
_cell.length_b   1.000
_cell.length_c   1.000
_cell.angle_alpha   90.00
_cell.angle_beta   90.00
_cell.angle_gamma   90.00
#
_symmetry.space_group_name_H-M   'P 1'
#
loop_
_entity.id
_entity.type
_entity.pdbx_description
1 polymer ?
#
loop_
_entity_poly.entity_id
_entity_poly.type
_entity_poly.pdbx_seq_one_letter_code
_entity_poly.pdbx_strand_id
1 'polypeptide(L)'
;MKSKQMNLIIFALFCFSIIFSTYQLLGEFDIVKAVYFYSGLCSLIFFASSLFFSLYKFKITKDYPKFLGFYAFFWALIHFLNYFIFTKNFNIFVFLKDTFSKNLEFSGFLSFLILTLMFISSFKFFRKLSKIRKFGYICFTITAWHYFISAKIPQLPHFLFLTIAIIFLSIKFFKVIKKKK
;
A
#
# COMPACT_ATOMS: atom_id res chain seq x y z
N MET A 1 -9.28 12.34 -24.04
CA MET A 1 -10.06 11.52 -23.07
C MET A 1 -10.56 12.39 -21.92
N LYS A 2 -11.86 12.38 -21.64
CA LYS A 2 -12.47 13.12 -20.51
C LYS A 2 -12.09 12.43 -19.18
N SER A 3 -11.90 13.17 -18.08
CA SER A 3 -11.43 12.60 -16.79
C SER A 3 -12.32 11.45 -16.26
N LYS A 4 -13.62 11.43 -16.61
CA LYS A 4 -14.54 10.32 -16.32
C LYS A 4 -14.08 8.98 -16.92
N GLN A 5 -13.61 8.97 -18.17
CA GLN A 5 -13.15 7.74 -18.83
C GLN A 5 -11.89 7.18 -18.15
N MET A 6 -11.02 8.05 -17.65
CA MET A 6 -9.80 7.64 -16.96
C MET A 6 -10.08 7.04 -15.58
N ASN A 7 -11.05 7.59 -14.84
CA ASN A 7 -11.47 6.98 -13.57
C ASN A 7 -12.10 5.59 -13.78
N LEU A 8 -12.79 5.37 -14.91
CA LEU A 8 -13.32 4.06 -15.28
C LEU A 8 -12.19 3.03 -15.47
N ILE A 9 -11.07 3.43 -16.07
CA ILE A 9 -9.92 2.54 -16.28
C ILE A 9 -9.34 2.06 -14.95
N ILE A 10 -9.12 2.96 -13.97
CA ILE A 10 -8.58 2.54 -12.67
C ILE A 10 -9.59 1.67 -11.92
N PHE A 11 -10.88 1.98 -12.03
CA PHE A 11 -11.91 1.15 -11.44
C PHE A 11 -11.93 -0.25 -12.06
N ALA A 12 -11.80 -0.35 -13.39
CA ALA A 12 -11.67 -1.63 -14.08
C ALA A 12 -10.40 -2.39 -13.64
N LEU A 13 -9.26 -1.71 -13.44
CA LEU A 13 -8.06 -2.32 -12.88
C LEU A 13 -8.28 -2.84 -11.45
N PHE A 14 -9.05 -2.12 -10.64
CA PHE A 14 -9.43 -2.57 -9.31
C PHE A 14 -10.33 -3.80 -9.35
N CYS A 15 -11.40 -3.80 -10.18
CA CYS A 15 -12.24 -4.97 -10.38
C CYS A 15 -11.43 -6.17 -10.90
N PHE A 16 -10.54 -5.94 -11.85
CA PHE A 16 -9.63 -6.97 -12.36
C PHE A 16 -8.74 -7.53 -11.25
N SER A 17 -8.21 -6.70 -10.34
CA SER A 17 -7.43 -7.20 -9.20
C SER A 17 -8.22 -8.12 -8.28
N ILE A 18 -9.52 -7.88 -8.10
CA ILE A 18 -10.41 -8.74 -7.31
C ILE A 18 -10.66 -10.05 -8.05
N ILE A 19 -11.01 -9.99 -9.33
CA ILE A 19 -11.27 -11.19 -10.16
C ILE A 19 -10.00 -12.05 -10.25
N PHE A 20 -8.86 -11.44 -10.52
CA PHE A 20 -7.57 -12.14 -10.57
C PHE A 20 -7.23 -12.80 -9.23
N SER A 21 -7.37 -12.07 -8.13
CA SER A 21 -7.07 -12.64 -6.80
C SER A 21 -8.03 -13.79 -6.48
N THR A 22 -9.33 -13.63 -6.73
CA THR A 22 -10.32 -14.69 -6.48
C THR A 22 -10.09 -15.92 -7.36
N TYR A 23 -9.76 -15.74 -8.64
CA TYR A 23 -9.39 -16.83 -9.53
C TYR A 23 -8.19 -17.62 -8.99
N GLN A 24 -7.17 -16.91 -8.51
CA GLN A 24 -5.98 -17.53 -7.96
C GLN A 24 -6.24 -18.28 -6.65
N LEU A 25 -7.18 -17.80 -5.82
CA LEU A 25 -7.61 -18.49 -4.60
C LEU A 25 -8.26 -19.86 -4.87
N LEU A 26 -8.91 -20.05 -6.03
CA LEU A 26 -9.57 -21.31 -6.36
C LEU A 26 -8.57 -22.48 -6.55
N GLY A 27 -7.31 -22.18 -6.87
CA GLY A 27 -6.26 -23.18 -7.05
C GLY A 27 -5.45 -23.48 -5.79
N GLU A 28 -5.70 -22.79 -4.68
CA GLU A 28 -4.88 -22.87 -3.47
C GLU A 28 -5.55 -23.71 -2.39
N PHE A 29 -4.78 -24.61 -1.76
CA PHE A 29 -5.27 -25.42 -0.64
C PHE A 29 -5.44 -24.59 0.64
N ASP A 30 -4.50 -23.70 0.92
CA ASP A 30 -4.54 -22.78 2.06
C ASP A 30 -5.02 -21.39 1.62
N ILE A 31 -6.35 -21.24 1.57
CA ILE A 31 -7.02 -20.01 1.15
C ILE A 31 -6.62 -18.83 2.06
N VAL A 32 -6.44 -19.06 3.36
CA VAL A 32 -6.10 -18.00 4.31
C VAL A 32 -4.73 -17.41 3.97
N LYS A 33 -3.72 -18.27 3.78
CA LYS A 33 -2.38 -17.86 3.39
C LYS A 33 -2.36 -17.20 2.00
N ALA A 34 -3.13 -17.74 1.05
CA ALA A 34 -3.23 -17.15 -0.28
C ALA A 34 -3.85 -15.75 -0.23
N VAL A 35 -4.95 -15.55 0.50
CA VAL A 35 -5.56 -14.22 0.71
C VAL A 35 -4.56 -13.28 1.37
N TYR A 36 -3.82 -13.73 2.39
CA TYR A 36 -2.78 -12.92 3.04
C TYR A 36 -1.71 -12.45 2.05
N PHE A 37 -1.24 -13.35 1.17
CA PHE A 37 -0.23 -13.04 0.16
C PHE A 37 -0.75 -12.08 -0.93
N TYR A 38 -1.85 -12.42 -1.60
CA TYR A 38 -2.36 -11.61 -2.72
C TYR A 38 -2.86 -10.24 -2.28
N SER A 39 -3.50 -10.14 -1.11
CA SER A 39 -3.91 -8.84 -0.57
C SER A 39 -2.73 -7.92 -0.26
N GLY A 40 -1.63 -8.47 0.26
CA GLY A 40 -0.39 -7.72 0.47
C GLY A 40 0.21 -7.23 -0.85
N LEU A 41 0.28 -8.10 -1.85
CA LEU A 41 0.83 -7.77 -3.16
C LEU A 41 -0.01 -6.72 -3.91
N CYS A 42 -1.33 -6.88 -3.95
CA CYS A 42 -2.22 -5.90 -4.57
C CYS A 42 -2.12 -4.54 -3.89
N SER A 43 -2.09 -4.50 -2.55
CA SER A 43 -1.87 -3.27 -1.79
C SER A 43 -0.58 -2.55 -2.22
N LEU A 44 0.52 -3.28 -2.30
CA LEU A 44 1.83 -2.76 -2.70
C LEU A 44 1.81 -2.18 -4.13
N ILE A 45 1.21 -2.88 -5.09
CA ILE A 45 1.11 -2.45 -6.49
C ILE A 45 0.27 -1.17 -6.63
N PHE A 46 -0.91 -1.12 -5.99
CA PHE A 46 -1.75 0.07 -6.02
C PHE A 46 -1.08 1.25 -5.31
N PHE A 47 -0.36 1.00 -4.22
CA PHE A 47 0.33 2.06 -3.50
C PHE A 47 1.49 2.65 -4.31
N ALA A 48 2.32 1.79 -4.92
CA ALA A 48 3.38 2.19 -5.84
C ALA A 48 2.80 3.04 -6.98
N SER A 49 1.73 2.56 -7.61
CA SER A 49 1.06 3.25 -8.71
C SER A 49 0.51 4.62 -8.28
N SER A 50 -0.11 4.71 -7.10
CA SER A 50 -0.59 5.98 -6.52
C SER A 50 0.53 7.01 -6.40
N LEU A 51 1.68 6.60 -5.85
CA LEU A 51 2.84 7.49 -5.68
C LEU A 51 3.50 7.87 -7.00
N PHE A 52 3.57 6.94 -7.96
CA PHE A 52 4.06 7.23 -9.30
C PHE A 52 3.29 8.40 -9.93
N PHE A 53 1.96 8.31 -10.01
CA PHE A 53 1.14 9.39 -10.56
C PHE A 53 1.22 10.67 -9.70
N SER A 54 1.39 10.55 -8.38
CA SER A 54 1.59 11.71 -7.50
C SER A 54 2.92 12.43 -7.75
N LEU A 55 3.95 11.71 -8.19
CA LEU A 55 5.30 12.24 -8.36
C LEU A 55 5.43 13.07 -9.64
N TYR A 56 4.81 12.60 -10.72
CA TYR A 56 4.89 13.23 -12.05
C TYR A 56 3.75 14.23 -12.31
N LYS A 57 2.61 14.10 -11.61
CA LYS A 57 1.48 15.06 -11.67
C LYS A 57 0.98 15.34 -13.10
N PHE A 58 0.77 14.31 -13.91
CA PHE A 58 0.21 14.51 -15.25
C PHE A 58 -1.19 15.15 -15.17
N LYS A 59 -1.46 16.13 -16.03
CA LYS A 59 -2.72 16.89 -16.03
C LYS A 59 -3.95 16.00 -16.21
N ILE A 60 -3.83 14.96 -17.03
CA ILE A 60 -4.94 14.07 -17.41
C ILE A 60 -5.27 13.07 -16.28
N THR A 61 -4.26 12.66 -15.49
CA THR A 61 -4.37 11.65 -14.42
C THR A 61 -4.40 12.29 -13.02
N LYS A 62 -4.88 13.54 -12.89
CA LYS A 62 -4.79 14.29 -11.62
C LYS A 62 -5.47 13.60 -10.43
N ASP A 63 -6.52 12.82 -10.71
CA ASP A 63 -7.32 12.12 -9.69
C ASP A 63 -6.78 10.71 -9.37
N TYR A 64 -5.86 10.18 -10.19
CA TYR A 64 -5.32 8.82 -10.08
C TYR A 64 -4.69 8.53 -8.72
N PRO A 65 -3.82 9.41 -8.16
CA PRO A 65 -3.19 9.14 -6.88
C PRO A 65 -4.22 8.88 -5.77
N LYS A 66 -5.34 9.60 -5.80
CA LYS A 66 -6.39 9.45 -4.78
C LYS A 66 -7.09 8.09 -4.89
N PHE A 67 -7.58 7.74 -6.08
CA PHE A 67 -8.30 6.48 -6.29
C PHE A 67 -7.40 5.25 -6.11
N LEU A 68 -6.19 5.27 -6.69
CA LEU A 68 -5.20 4.21 -6.48
C LEU A 68 -4.83 4.06 -5.00
N GLY A 69 -4.72 5.18 -4.26
CA GLY A 69 -4.49 5.15 -2.82
C GLY A 69 -5.64 4.53 -2.02
N PHE A 70 -6.89 4.70 -2.46
CA PHE A 70 -8.05 4.04 -1.86
C PHE A 70 -8.03 2.54 -2.10
N TYR A 71 -7.67 2.11 -3.31
CA TYR A 71 -7.53 0.69 -3.64
C TYR A 71 -6.36 0.03 -2.90
N ALA A 72 -5.25 0.74 -2.74
CA ALA A 72 -4.15 0.30 -1.88
C ALA A 72 -4.61 0.08 -0.43
N PHE A 73 -5.33 1.05 0.15
CA PHE A 73 -5.86 0.93 1.50
C PHE A 73 -6.88 -0.22 1.63
N PHE A 74 -7.76 -0.42 0.65
CA PHE A 74 -8.70 -1.55 0.64
C PHE A 74 -7.98 -2.90 0.76
N TRP A 75 -6.97 -3.12 -0.10
CA TRP A 75 -6.19 -4.35 -0.06
C TRP A 75 -5.34 -4.48 1.22
N ALA A 76 -4.79 -3.37 1.73
CA ALA A 76 -4.07 -3.35 2.99
C ALA A 76 -4.97 -3.71 4.18
N LEU A 77 -6.24 -3.29 4.16
CA LEU A 77 -7.22 -3.63 5.19
C LEU A 77 -7.53 -5.12 5.17
N ILE A 78 -7.74 -5.71 4.00
CA ILE A 78 -7.92 -7.18 3.87
C ILE A 78 -6.69 -7.92 4.39
N HIS A 79 -5.49 -7.48 4.01
CA HIS A 79 -4.23 -8.07 4.46
C HIS A 79 -4.09 -8.03 5.99
N PHE A 80 -4.32 -6.86 6.59
CA PHE A 80 -4.29 -6.68 8.04
C PHE A 80 -5.35 -7.50 8.76
N LEU A 81 -6.59 -7.49 8.26
CA LEU A 81 -7.68 -8.28 8.86
C LEU A 81 -7.39 -9.77 8.78
N ASN A 82 -6.89 -10.28 7.65
CA ASN A 82 -6.51 -11.68 7.54
C ASN A 82 -5.49 -12.08 8.62
N TYR A 83 -4.43 -11.29 8.76
CA TYR A 83 -3.43 -11.49 9.80
C TYR A 83 -4.00 -11.40 11.22
N PHE A 84 -4.79 -10.37 11.52
CA PHE A 84 -5.34 -10.16 12.85
C PHE A 84 -6.36 -11.24 13.24
N ILE A 85 -7.17 -11.68 12.29
CA ILE A 85 -8.22 -12.67 12.50
C ILE A 85 -7.64 -14.08 12.60
N PHE A 86 -6.90 -14.51 11.57
CA PHE A 86 -6.47 -15.90 11.44
C PHE A 86 -5.13 -16.19 12.13
N THR A 87 -4.18 -15.26 12.05
CA THR A 87 -2.86 -15.47 12.68
C THR A 87 -2.86 -15.10 14.16
N LYS A 88 -3.68 -14.12 14.57
CA LYS A 88 -3.77 -13.65 15.96
C LYS A 88 -5.04 -14.07 16.68
N ASN A 89 -5.94 -14.81 16.04
CA ASN A 89 -7.20 -15.29 16.65
C ASN A 89 -8.01 -14.15 17.29
N PHE A 90 -8.05 -12.97 16.67
CA PHE A 90 -8.68 -11.76 17.22
C PHE A 90 -8.15 -11.30 18.60
N ASN A 91 -7.01 -11.83 19.05
CA ASN A 91 -6.47 -11.52 20.36
C ASN A 91 -5.58 -10.25 20.30
N ILE A 92 -6.11 -9.15 20.81
CA ILE A 92 -5.41 -7.85 20.82
C ILE A 92 -4.11 -7.88 21.64
N PHE A 93 -4.06 -8.64 22.73
CA PHE A 93 -2.87 -8.73 23.58
C PHE A 93 -1.73 -9.46 22.85
N VAL A 94 -2.05 -10.60 22.21
CA VAL A 94 -1.07 -11.34 21.40
C VAL A 94 -0.64 -10.52 20.19
N PHE A 95 -1.57 -9.84 19.54
CA PHE A 95 -1.27 -8.94 18.43
C PHE A 95 -0.28 -7.84 18.85
N LEU A 96 -0.54 -7.11 19.94
CA LEU A 96 0.34 -6.03 20.39
C LEU A 96 1.71 -6.57 20.81
N LYS A 97 1.73 -7.66 21.59
CA LYS A 97 2.98 -8.30 22.02
C LYS A 97 3.85 -8.65 20.81
N ASP A 98 3.31 -9.35 19.82
CA ASP A 98 4.09 -9.76 18.64
C ASP A 98 4.47 -8.58 17.76
N THR A 99 3.57 -7.61 17.58
CA THR A 99 3.79 -6.43 16.74
C THR A 99 4.95 -5.58 17.25
N PHE A 100 5.09 -5.41 18.56
CA PHE A 100 6.20 -4.62 19.13
C PHE A 100 7.44 -5.45 19.42
N SER A 101 7.37 -6.79 19.38
CA SER A 101 8.52 -7.67 19.61
C SER A 101 9.27 -8.06 18.34
N LYS A 102 8.64 -7.93 17.16
CA LYS A 102 9.18 -8.45 15.90
C LYS A 102 9.20 -7.39 14.80
N ASN A 103 10.34 -7.30 14.11
CA ASN A 103 10.58 -6.27 13.08
C ASN A 103 9.64 -6.37 11.87
N LEU A 104 9.29 -7.59 11.45
CA LEU A 104 8.38 -7.82 10.32
C LEU A 104 6.98 -7.29 10.64
N GLU A 105 6.42 -7.72 11.76
CA GLU A 105 5.10 -7.30 12.23
C GLU A 105 5.04 -5.80 12.52
N PHE A 106 6.07 -5.24 13.17
CA PHE A 106 6.16 -3.81 13.46
C PHE A 106 6.15 -2.96 12.20
N SER A 107 6.97 -3.30 11.20
CA SER A 107 7.06 -2.54 9.95
C SER A 107 5.76 -2.59 9.13
N GLY A 108 5.06 -3.72 9.14
CA GLY A 108 3.74 -3.87 8.53
C GLY A 108 2.69 -3.01 9.22
N PHE A 109 2.63 -3.09 10.55
CA PHE A 109 1.69 -2.28 11.34
C PHE A 109 1.94 -0.78 11.21
N LEU A 110 3.20 -0.34 11.27
CA LEU A 110 3.55 1.08 11.12
C LEU A 110 3.15 1.60 9.74
N SER A 111 3.40 0.82 8.67
CA SER A 111 2.96 1.15 7.32
C SER A 111 1.43 1.24 7.22
N PHE A 112 0.73 0.25 7.77
CA PHE A 112 -0.73 0.22 7.79
C PHE A 112 -1.34 1.41 8.54
N LEU A 113 -0.76 1.80 9.69
CA LEU A 113 -1.19 2.95 10.47
C LEU A 113 -1.05 4.26 9.67
N ILE A 114 0.12 4.49 9.06
CA ILE A 114 0.34 5.70 8.25
C ILE A 114 -0.61 5.72 7.05
N LEU A 115 -0.79 4.59 6.36
CA LEU A 115 -1.71 4.47 5.23
C LEU A 115 -3.16 4.73 5.64
N THR A 116 -3.58 4.24 6.82
CA THR A 116 -4.89 4.50 7.41
C THR A 116 -5.11 6.00 7.66
N LEU A 117 -4.12 6.68 8.26
CA LEU A 117 -4.20 8.12 8.49
C LEU A 117 -4.26 8.90 7.16
N MET A 118 -3.54 8.46 6.13
CA MET A 118 -3.62 9.03 4.79
C MET A 118 -5.01 8.83 4.16
N PHE A 119 -5.61 7.65 4.32
CA PHE A 119 -6.97 7.36 3.88
C PHE A 119 -7.98 8.28 4.59
N ILE A 120 -7.94 8.34 5.93
CA ILE A 120 -8.82 9.20 6.74
C ILE A 120 -8.68 10.68 6.35
N SER A 121 -7.46 11.16 6.09
CA SER A 121 -7.22 12.55 5.66
C SER A 121 -7.93 12.94 4.35
N SER A 122 -8.44 11.96 3.59
CA SER A 122 -9.15 12.13 2.32
C SER A 122 -10.64 12.45 2.44
N PHE A 123 -11.19 12.35 3.64
CA PHE A 123 -12.52 12.85 3.95
C PHE A 123 -12.46 14.33 4.36
N LYS A 124 -13.49 15.11 3.96
CA LYS A 124 -13.53 16.57 4.18
C LYS A 124 -13.38 16.96 5.66
N PHE A 125 -13.93 16.15 6.56
CA PHE A 125 -13.88 16.36 8.01
C PHE A 125 -12.45 16.35 8.58
N PHE A 126 -11.54 15.57 7.98
CA PHE A 126 -10.18 15.40 8.47
C PHE A 126 -9.14 16.19 7.68
N ARG A 127 -9.53 17.32 7.07
CA ARG A 127 -8.62 18.14 6.24
C ARG A 127 -7.36 18.62 6.99
N LYS A 128 -7.43 18.78 8.31
CA LYS A 128 -6.27 19.12 9.17
C LYS A 128 -5.17 18.05 9.10
N LEU A 129 -5.53 16.78 8.89
CA LEU A 129 -4.61 15.65 8.74
C LEU A 129 -4.01 15.53 7.33
N SER A 130 -4.39 16.40 6.38
CA SER A 130 -3.88 16.34 5.00
C SER A 130 -2.35 16.46 4.88
N LYS A 131 -1.68 17.03 5.89
CA LYS A 131 -0.21 17.09 5.98
C LYS A 131 0.41 15.69 6.03
N ILE A 132 -0.30 14.68 6.55
CA ILE A 132 0.18 13.30 6.68
C ILE A 132 0.49 12.68 5.31
N ARG A 133 -0.20 13.09 4.24
CA ARG A 133 0.08 12.59 2.88
C ARG A 133 1.51 12.84 2.41
N LYS A 134 2.24 13.79 3.01
CA LYS A 134 3.66 14.02 2.72
C LYS A 134 4.53 12.81 3.10
N PHE A 135 4.11 12.03 4.10
CA PHE A 135 4.77 10.81 4.53
C PHE A 135 4.51 9.62 3.59
N GLY A 136 3.70 9.77 2.53
CA GLY A 136 3.38 8.65 1.63
C GLY A 136 4.61 7.95 1.04
N TYR A 137 5.64 8.72 0.67
CA TYR A 137 6.90 8.15 0.15
C TYR A 137 7.67 7.38 1.22
N ILE A 138 7.71 7.89 2.46
CA ILE A 138 8.35 7.21 3.60
C ILE A 138 7.56 5.94 3.95
N CYS A 139 6.23 6.04 4.01
CA CYS A 139 5.33 4.91 4.23
C CYS A 139 5.56 3.80 3.20
N PHE A 140 5.69 4.15 1.91
CA PHE A 140 5.96 3.16 0.86
C PHE A 140 7.33 2.52 1.00
N THR A 141 8.36 3.26 1.42
CA THR A 141 9.67 2.67 1.75
C THR A 141 9.55 1.65 2.89
N ILE A 142 8.80 1.96 3.95
CA ILE A 142 8.57 1.01 5.06
C ILE A 142 7.76 -0.19 4.56
N THR A 143 6.78 0.01 3.67
CA THR A 143 5.97 -1.08 3.10
C THR A 143 6.80 -2.00 2.19
N ALA A 144 7.67 -1.43 1.35
CA ALA A 144 8.58 -2.19 0.50
C ALA A 144 9.63 -2.94 1.33
N TRP A 145 10.12 -2.32 2.41
CA TRP A 145 10.99 -2.98 3.38
C TRP A 145 10.28 -4.16 4.06
N HIS A 146 9.06 -3.97 4.55
CA HIS A 146 8.22 -5.02 5.12
C HIS A 146 8.05 -6.20 4.14
N TYR A 147 7.74 -5.92 2.87
CA TYR A 147 7.67 -6.95 1.84
C TYR A 147 9.01 -7.67 1.64
N PHE A 148 10.13 -6.94 1.62
CA PHE A 148 11.46 -7.51 1.46
C PHE A 148 11.82 -8.49 2.57
N ILE A 149 11.60 -8.11 3.84
CA ILE A 149 11.91 -8.97 5.00
C ILE A 149 10.88 -10.08 5.23
N SER A 150 9.73 -10.05 4.54
CA SER A 150 8.73 -11.13 4.62
C SER A 150 9.20 -12.42 3.94
N ALA A 151 10.07 -12.31 2.95
CA ALA A 151 10.62 -13.44 2.24
C ALA A 151 11.83 -14.02 2.99
N LYS A 152 11.80 -15.34 3.21
CA LYS A 152 12.98 -16.07 3.73
C LYS A 152 14.20 -15.91 2.80
N ILE A 153 13.95 -15.95 1.49
CA ILE A 153 14.95 -15.73 0.45
C ILE A 153 14.36 -14.68 -0.51
N PRO A 154 14.82 -13.43 -0.46
CA PRO A 154 14.33 -12.38 -1.35
C PRO A 154 14.57 -12.74 -2.82
N GLN A 155 13.47 -12.77 -3.57
CA GLN A 155 13.47 -12.93 -5.03
C GLN A 155 13.49 -11.57 -5.74
N LEU A 156 13.69 -11.58 -7.05
CA LEU A 156 13.74 -10.39 -7.90
C LEU A 156 12.59 -9.38 -7.65
N PRO A 157 11.31 -9.76 -7.48
CA PRO A 157 10.24 -8.80 -7.16
C PRO A 157 10.47 -8.00 -5.88
N HIS A 158 11.07 -8.61 -4.85
CA HIS A 158 11.35 -7.95 -3.57
C HIS A 158 12.38 -6.83 -3.76
N PHE A 159 13.45 -7.12 -4.50
CA PHE A 159 14.46 -6.12 -4.86
C PHE A 159 13.87 -5.00 -5.71
N LEU A 160 13.05 -5.32 -6.72
CA LEU A 160 12.41 -4.32 -7.57
C LEU A 160 11.56 -3.32 -6.77
N PHE A 161 10.66 -3.80 -5.90
CA PHE A 161 9.83 -2.89 -5.11
C PHE A 161 10.65 -2.03 -4.14
N LEU A 162 11.69 -2.61 -3.54
CA LEU A 162 12.60 -1.86 -2.66
C LEU A 162 13.35 -0.76 -3.43
N THR A 163 13.89 -1.09 -4.61
CA THR A 163 14.57 -0.12 -5.48
C THR A 163 13.63 0.98 -5.94
N ILE A 164 12.40 0.65 -6.37
CA ILE A 164 11.38 1.64 -6.76
C ILE A 164 11.07 2.57 -5.60
N ALA A 165 10.93 2.05 -4.37
CA ALA A 165 10.66 2.86 -3.19
C ALA A 165 11.80 3.85 -2.89
N ILE A 166 13.06 3.40 -2.98
CA ILE A 166 14.24 4.25 -2.80
C ILE A 166 14.29 5.34 -3.88
N ILE A 167 14.00 5.00 -5.14
CA ILE A 167 13.95 5.96 -6.26
C ILE A 167 12.88 7.02 -6.00
N PHE A 168 11.66 6.60 -5.64
CA PHE A 168 10.56 7.53 -5.37
C PHE A 168 10.88 8.48 -4.22
N LEU A 169 11.44 7.95 -3.12
CA LEU A 169 11.86 8.76 -1.98
C LEU A 169 12.96 9.76 -2.37
N SER A 170 13.97 9.29 -3.12
CA SER A 170 15.09 10.12 -3.59
C SER A 170 14.62 11.27 -4.48
N ILE A 171 13.83 10.98 -5.52
CA ILE A 171 13.28 12.01 -6.42
C ILE A 171 12.44 13.02 -5.62
N LYS A 172 11.64 12.54 -4.66
CA LYS A 172 10.84 13.42 -3.82
C LYS A 172 11.71 14.34 -2.98
N PHE A 173 12.77 13.81 -2.38
CA PHE A 173 13.72 14.56 -1.56
C PHE A 173 14.44 15.65 -2.39
N PHE A 174 14.97 15.30 -3.56
CA PHE A 174 15.59 16.27 -4.47
C PHE A 174 14.64 17.39 -4.90
N LYS A 175 13.37 17.06 -5.23
CA LYS A 175 12.35 18.07 -5.57
C LYS A 175 12.02 19.01 -4.41
N VAL A 176 12.18 18.58 -3.15
CA VAL A 176 11.97 19.42 -1.97
C VAL A 176 13.16 20.36 -1.78
N ILE A 177 14.39 19.87 -1.93
CA ILE A 177 15.62 20.69 -1.83
C ILE A 177 15.65 21.77 -2.91
N LYS A 178 15.39 21.41 -4.17
CA LYS A 178 15.40 22.37 -5.30
C LYS A 178 14.36 23.48 -5.17
N LYS A 179 13.28 23.27 -4.40
CA LYS A 179 12.26 24.31 -4.15
C LYS A 179 12.59 25.27 -3.01
N LYS A 180 13.59 24.93 -2.18
CA LYS A 180 14.05 25.77 -1.07
C LYS A 180 15.25 26.65 -1.47
N LYS A 181 15.96 26.28 -2.54
CA LYS A 181 16.90 27.15 -3.24
C LYS A 181 16.14 27.99 -4.25
#